data_AF-A0A3D1AYM3-F1
#
_entry.id   AF-A0A3D1AYM3-F1
#
_cell.length_a   1.000
_cell.length_b   1.000
_cell.length_c   1.000
_cell.angle_alpha   90.00
_cell.angle_beta   90.00
_cell.angle_gamma   90.00
#
_symmetry.space_group_name_H-M   'P 1'
#
loop_
_entity.id
_entity.type
_entity.pdbx_description
1 polymer ?
#
loop_
_entity_poly.entity_id
_entity_poly.type
_entity_poly.pdbx_seq_one_letter_code
_entity_poly.pdbx_strand_id
1 'polypeptide(L)'
;MSLKKTITEKAAASTDSDIPRTAIRFENRETPHFRYIHVDGAFGGQTPSGDIITFFFNQHIATASASVHEWDVTTGRVGDEISAPHSNAIQRNTEVAVIMSLTTANAFREWLGKTLDAAQRRGEPK
;
A
#
# COMPACT_ATOMS: atom_id res chain seq x y z
N MET A 1 -13.02 -5.94 56.18
CA MET A 1 -12.10 -5.03 55.46
C MET A 1 -12.53 -4.99 54.00
N SER A 2 -13.72 -4.45 53.69
CA SER A 2 -13.99 -3.05 53.32
C SER A 2 -12.92 -2.42 52.42
N LEU A 3 -13.27 -2.20 51.15
CA LEU A 3 -13.25 -0.86 50.52
C LEU A 3 -14.11 -0.88 49.26
N LYS A 4 -15.28 -0.26 49.36
CA LYS A 4 -16.11 0.23 48.26
C LYS A 4 -15.50 1.50 47.66
N LYS A 5 -15.68 1.71 46.36
CA LYS A 5 -16.03 2.98 45.70
C LYS A 5 -16.41 2.62 44.26
N THR A 6 -17.68 2.51 43.89
CA THR A 6 -18.65 3.59 43.65
C THR A 6 -18.12 4.61 42.64
N ILE A 7 -18.53 4.44 41.38
CA ILE A 7 -18.84 5.56 40.50
C ILE A 7 -20.29 5.34 40.08
N THR A 8 -21.14 6.27 40.50
CA THR A 8 -22.57 6.35 40.21
C THR A 8 -22.80 7.63 39.40
N GLU A 9 -23.80 7.55 38.53
CA GLU A 9 -24.56 8.64 37.87
C GLU A 9 -24.17 9.12 36.45
N LYS A 10 -24.97 8.62 35.49
CA LYS A 10 -26.06 9.34 34.79
C LYS A 10 -25.71 10.18 33.55
N ALA A 11 -26.03 9.61 32.40
CA ALA A 11 -26.60 10.35 31.27
C ALA A 11 -27.80 9.55 30.74
N ALA A 12 -28.96 10.21 30.69
CA ALA A 12 -30.24 9.64 30.28
C ALA A 12 -30.44 9.73 28.76
N ALA A 13 -31.02 8.65 28.23
CA ALA A 13 -31.97 8.57 27.12
C ALA A 13 -31.63 9.20 25.75
N SER A 14 -31.25 8.32 24.81
CA SER A 14 -31.83 8.33 23.46
C SER A 14 -32.11 6.87 23.04
N THR A 15 -33.39 6.59 22.80
CA THR A 15 -33.98 5.29 22.51
C THR A 15 -33.49 4.71 21.18
N ASP A 16 -32.57 3.71 21.23
CA ASP A 16 -32.22 2.83 20.11
C ASP A 16 -31.54 1.52 20.59
N SER A 17 -31.99 0.95 21.70
CA SER A 17 -31.16 0.05 22.53
C SER A 17 -31.46 -1.45 22.47
N ASP A 18 -32.34 -1.96 21.60
CA ASP A 18 -32.76 -3.39 21.64
C ASP A 18 -32.15 -4.29 20.56
N ILE A 19 -31.08 -3.85 19.87
CA ILE A 19 -30.29 -4.75 19.02
C ILE A 19 -29.15 -5.34 19.87
N PRO A 20 -29.16 -6.65 20.18
CA PRO A 20 -28.06 -7.27 20.91
C PRO A 20 -26.76 -7.14 20.09
N ARG A 21 -25.77 -6.45 20.65
CA ARG A 21 -24.45 -6.28 20.04
C ARG A 21 -23.52 -7.39 20.52
N THR A 22 -23.09 -8.23 19.59
CA THR A 22 -22.09 -9.27 19.86
C THR A 22 -20.72 -8.78 19.42
N ALA A 23 -19.70 -8.92 20.27
CA ALA A 23 -18.33 -8.60 19.91
C ALA A 23 -17.77 -9.64 18.93
N ILE A 24 -17.07 -9.16 17.90
CA ILE A 24 -16.35 -10.00 16.95
C ILE A 24 -14.85 -9.72 17.05
N ARG A 25 -14.02 -10.76 16.97
CA ARG A 25 -12.56 -10.66 17.00
C ARG A 25 -12.01 -10.92 15.60
N PHE A 26 -11.15 -10.04 15.12
CA PHE A 26 -10.40 -10.22 13.89
C PHE A 26 -8.95 -10.59 14.21
N GLU A 27 -8.42 -11.60 13.51
CA GLU A 27 -6.98 -11.90 13.48
C GLU A 27 -6.45 -11.57 12.09
N ASN A 28 -5.48 -10.67 12.01
CA ASN A 28 -4.80 -10.37 10.76
C ASN A 28 -3.58 -11.27 10.62
N ARG A 29 -3.41 -11.89 9.44
CA ARG A 29 -2.26 -12.73 9.12
C ARG A 29 -1.73 -12.33 7.75
N GLU A 30 -0.43 -12.16 7.66
CA GLU A 30 0.25 -11.94 6.38
C GLU A 30 0.35 -13.28 5.62
N THR A 31 0.15 -13.23 4.30
CA THR A 31 0.34 -14.40 3.44
C THR A 31 1.81 -14.50 3.01
N PRO A 32 2.30 -15.65 2.52
CA PRO A 32 3.68 -15.77 2.03
C PRO A 32 4.05 -14.83 0.88
N HIS A 33 3.07 -14.26 0.18
CA HIS A 33 3.29 -13.30 -0.91
C HIS A 33 3.14 -11.84 -0.48
N PHE A 34 2.85 -11.60 0.80
CA PHE A 34 2.79 -10.26 1.35
C PHE A 34 4.17 -9.61 1.25
N ARG A 35 4.21 -8.40 0.70
CA ARG A 35 5.41 -7.61 0.58
C ARG A 35 5.08 -6.13 0.71
N TYR A 36 6.01 -5.39 1.27
CA TYR A 36 6.01 -3.94 1.19
C TYR A 36 6.61 -3.54 -0.16
N ILE A 37 5.89 -2.71 -0.90
CA ILE A 37 6.40 -2.07 -2.11
C ILE A 37 6.36 -0.55 -1.92
N HIS A 38 7.34 0.14 -2.49
CA HIS A 38 7.22 1.58 -2.66
C HIS A 38 6.22 1.86 -3.79
N VAL A 39 5.40 2.89 -3.62
CA VAL A 39 4.36 3.26 -4.59
C VAL A 39 4.51 4.74 -4.90
N ASP A 40 4.86 5.04 -6.14
CA ASP A 40 4.95 6.40 -6.66
C ASP A 40 3.61 6.89 -7.20
N GLY A 41 2.74 5.96 -7.60
CA GLY A 41 1.41 6.30 -8.07
C GLY A 41 0.53 5.10 -8.34
N ALA A 42 -0.68 5.42 -8.80
CA ALA A 42 -1.66 4.43 -9.19
C ALA A 42 -2.40 4.88 -10.45
N PHE A 43 -2.84 3.91 -11.26
CA PHE A 43 -3.78 4.13 -12.36
C PHE A 43 -4.78 2.99 -12.42
N GLY A 44 -5.91 3.20 -13.08
CA GLY A 44 -6.96 2.20 -13.10
C GLY A 44 -8.26 2.73 -13.67
N GLY A 45 -9.34 2.00 -13.43
CA GLY A 45 -10.66 2.34 -13.95
C GLY A 45 -11.73 1.36 -13.48
N GLN A 46 -12.86 1.39 -14.16
CA GLN A 46 -13.93 0.43 -13.95
C GLN A 46 -13.73 -0.79 -14.84
N THR A 47 -13.95 -1.98 -14.29
CA THR A 47 -14.04 -3.22 -15.05
C THR A 47 -15.40 -3.29 -15.75
N PRO A 48 -15.57 -4.18 -16.75
CA PRO A 48 -16.88 -4.43 -17.34
C PRO A 48 -17.95 -4.91 -16.35
N SER A 49 -17.55 -5.51 -15.22
CA SER A 49 -18.44 -5.89 -14.12
C SER A 49 -18.85 -4.74 -13.20
N GLY A 50 -18.28 -3.54 -13.39
CA GLY A 50 -18.53 -2.37 -12.55
C GLY A 50 -17.64 -2.29 -11.29
N ASP A 51 -16.71 -3.24 -11.12
CA ASP A 51 -15.70 -3.17 -10.06
C ASP A 51 -14.64 -2.12 -10.40
N ILE A 52 -13.92 -1.64 -9.38
CA ILE A 52 -12.79 -0.73 -9.54
C ILE A 52 -11.51 -1.54 -9.54
N ILE A 53 -10.74 -1.45 -10.62
CA ILE A 53 -9.38 -1.97 -10.68
C ILE A 53 -8.37 -0.84 -10.51
N THR A 54 -7.36 -1.04 -9.68
CA THR A 54 -6.27 -0.10 -9.44
C THR A 54 -4.93 -0.82 -9.50
N PHE A 55 -4.03 -0.31 -10.32
CA PHE A 55 -2.65 -0.76 -10.48
C PHE A 55 -1.72 0.21 -9.75
N PHE A 56 -0.94 -0.30 -8.81
CA PHE A 56 0.11 0.46 -8.13
C PHE A 56 1.44 0.24 -8.82
N PHE A 57 2.16 1.33 -9.04
CA PHE A 57 3.47 1.29 -9.69
C PHE A 57 4.51 2.05 -8.88
N ASN A 58 5.76 1.60 -9.01
CA ASN A 58 6.93 2.44 -8.72
C ASN A 58 7.47 3.02 -10.03
N GLN A 59 8.21 4.12 -9.92
CA GLN A 59 8.75 4.85 -11.05
C GLN A 59 10.21 5.19 -10.81
N HIS A 60 11.08 4.79 -11.73
CA HIS A 60 12.51 5.10 -11.68
C HIS A 60 13.09 5.33 -13.07
N ILE A 61 14.27 5.94 -13.12
CA ILE A 61 15.07 6.03 -14.35
C ILE A 61 15.50 4.61 -14.71
N ALA A 62 15.39 4.25 -15.99
CA ALA A 62 15.81 2.94 -16.44
C ALA A 62 17.28 2.66 -16.05
N THR A 63 17.48 1.56 -15.34
CA THR A 63 18.81 1.00 -15.12
C THR A 63 19.35 0.45 -16.44
N ALA A 64 20.67 0.42 -16.61
CA ALA A 64 21.29 -0.26 -17.75
C ALA A 64 20.75 -1.70 -17.87
N SER A 65 20.27 -2.06 -19.05
CA SER A 65 19.68 -3.38 -19.30
C SER A 65 20.73 -4.48 -19.48
N ALA A 66 21.97 -4.09 -19.78
CA ALA A 66 23.13 -4.95 -19.90
C ALA A 66 24.41 -4.14 -19.66
N SER A 67 25.47 -4.80 -19.21
CA SER A 67 26.84 -4.31 -19.26
C SER A 67 27.66 -5.20 -20.21
N VAL A 68 28.55 -4.58 -20.96
CA VAL A 68 29.50 -5.26 -21.87
C VAL A 68 30.86 -5.17 -21.22
N HIS A 69 31.51 -6.31 -21.01
CA HIS A 69 32.84 -6.40 -20.44
C HIS A 69 33.84 -6.94 -21.46
N GLU A 70 35.11 -6.61 -21.25
CA GLU A 70 36.19 -7.30 -21.95
C GLU A 70 36.20 -8.79 -21.60
N TRP A 71 36.54 -9.63 -22.57
CA TRP A 71 36.72 -11.06 -22.38
C TRP A 71 38.10 -11.47 -22.89
N ASP A 72 38.97 -11.88 -21.97
CA ASP A 72 40.27 -12.44 -22.31
C ASP A 72 40.10 -13.91 -22.67
N VAL A 73 40.13 -14.21 -23.98
CA VAL A 73 40.03 -15.57 -24.52
C VAL A 73 41.20 -16.48 -24.15
N THR A 74 42.34 -15.92 -23.74
CA THR A 74 43.55 -16.68 -23.43
C THR A 74 43.61 -17.09 -21.96
N THR A 75 43.19 -16.20 -21.06
CA THR A 75 43.11 -16.49 -19.63
C THR A 75 41.72 -16.95 -19.20
N GLY A 76 40.70 -16.78 -20.04
CA GLY A 76 39.30 -17.08 -19.76
C GLY A 76 38.66 -16.16 -18.73
N ARG A 77 39.18 -14.93 -18.58
CA ARG A 77 38.76 -13.97 -17.54
C ARG A 77 37.93 -12.83 -18.12
N VAL A 78 36.97 -12.37 -17.33
CA VAL A 78 36.21 -11.13 -17.58
C VAL A 78 37.06 -9.95 -17.13
N GLY A 79 37.23 -8.96 -18.01
CA GLY A 79 37.96 -7.72 -17.77
C GLY A 79 37.03 -6.54 -17.44
N ASP A 80 37.53 -5.34 -17.70
CA ASP A 80 36.82 -4.09 -17.37
C ASP A 80 35.53 -3.92 -18.18
N GLU A 81 34.61 -3.12 -17.65
CA GLU A 81 33.37 -2.76 -18.35
C GLU A 81 33.67 -1.79 -19.49
N ILE A 82 33.24 -2.14 -20.70
CA ILE A 82 33.41 -1.35 -21.93
C ILE A 82 32.21 -0.42 -22.13
N SER A 83 31.00 -0.87 -21.78
CA SER A 83 29.77 -0.11 -22.01
C SER A 83 28.60 -0.64 -21.20
N ALA A 84 27.79 0.27 -20.65
CA ALA A 84 26.45 -0.01 -20.14
C ALA A 84 25.47 0.89 -20.89
N PRO A 85 24.78 0.40 -21.94
CA PRO A 85 23.75 1.18 -22.59
C PRO A 85 22.60 1.45 -21.61
N HIS A 86 22.36 2.73 -21.36
CA HIS A 86 21.24 3.21 -20.55
C HIS A 86 20.10 3.64 -21.47
N SER A 87 18.87 3.36 -21.06
CA SER A 87 17.70 3.99 -21.67
C SER A 87 17.44 5.33 -20.98
N ASN A 88 17.14 6.38 -21.74
CA ASN A 88 16.70 7.66 -21.19
C ASN A 88 15.21 7.65 -20.78
N ALA A 89 14.56 6.49 -20.82
CA ALA A 89 13.17 6.35 -20.46
C ALA A 89 12.96 6.31 -18.94
N ILE A 90 11.89 6.94 -18.49
CA ILE A 90 11.32 6.69 -17.15
C ILE A 90 10.53 5.39 -17.22
N GLN A 91 10.86 4.44 -16.36
CA GLN A 91 10.17 3.16 -16.27
C GLN A 91 9.14 3.20 -15.14
N ARG A 92 7.95 2.66 -15.41
CA ARG A 92 6.92 2.38 -14.40
C ARG A 92 6.77 0.88 -14.28
N ASN A 93 7.10 0.33 -13.11
CA ASN A 93 6.89 -1.10 -12.86
C ASN A 93 5.65 -1.28 -12.01
N THR A 94 4.63 -1.88 -12.62
CA THR A 94 3.40 -2.26 -11.94
C THR A 94 3.64 -3.56 -11.17
N GLU A 95 3.51 -3.49 -9.85
CA GLU A 95 3.84 -4.63 -8.98
C GLU A 95 2.60 -5.29 -8.36
N VAL A 96 1.56 -4.49 -8.08
CA VAL A 96 0.35 -4.95 -7.42
C VAL A 96 -0.86 -4.32 -8.10
N ALA A 97 -1.87 -5.15 -8.34
CA ALA A 97 -3.19 -4.70 -8.73
C ALA A 97 -4.21 -5.12 -7.67
N VAL A 98 -5.18 -4.26 -7.40
CA VAL A 98 -6.32 -4.56 -6.53
C VAL A 98 -7.61 -4.36 -7.32
N ILE A 99 -8.55 -5.27 -7.11
CA ILE A 99 -9.92 -5.17 -7.64
C ILE A 99 -10.85 -5.05 -6.45
N MET A 100 -11.70 -4.03 -6.46
CA MET A 100 -12.58 -3.68 -5.36
C MET A 100 -13.99 -3.45 -5.87
N SER A 101 -15.00 -3.88 -5.12
CA SER A 101 -16.37 -3.41 -5.37
C SER A 101 -16.46 -1.90 -5.14
N LEU A 102 -17.50 -1.25 -5.69
CA LEU A 102 -17.75 0.17 -5.47
C LEU A 102 -17.87 0.52 -3.98
N THR A 103 -18.51 -0.34 -3.18
CA THR A 103 -18.63 -0.17 -1.73
C THR A 103 -17.26 -0.16 -1.06
N THR A 104 -16.41 -1.14 -1.37
CA THR A 104 -15.05 -1.23 -0.82
C THR A 104 -14.18 -0.05 -1.27
N ALA A 105 -14.27 0.34 -2.55
CA ALA A 105 -13.51 1.47 -3.08
C ALA A 105 -13.90 2.79 -2.39
N ASN A 106 -15.18 3.02 -2.10
CA ASN A 106 -15.63 4.19 -1.35
C ASN A 106 -15.12 4.19 0.09
N ALA A 107 -15.19 3.05 0.79
CA ALA A 107 -14.64 2.91 2.13
C ALA A 107 -13.13 3.15 2.16
N PHE A 108 -12.41 2.64 1.16
CA PHE A 108 -10.97 2.88 1.00
C PHE A 108 -10.65 4.37 0.77
N ARG A 109 -11.38 5.04 -0.12
CA ARG A 109 -11.25 6.48 -0.37
C ARG A 109 -11.47 7.30 0.91
N GLU A 110 -12.50 6.98 1.67
CA GLU A 110 -12.83 7.70 2.91
C GLU A 110 -11.74 7.53 3.97
N TRP A 111 -11.27 6.29 4.18
CA TRP A 111 -10.17 6.00 5.08
C TRP A 111 -8.88 6.71 4.66
N LEU A 112 -8.55 6.65 3.37
CA LEU A 112 -7.35 7.30 2.83
C LEU A 112 -7.41 8.81 3.03
N GLY A 113 -8.55 9.45 2.69
CA GLY A 113 -8.75 10.89 2.90
C GLY A 113 -8.55 11.30 4.36
N LYS A 114 -9.19 10.58 5.30
CA LYS A 114 -9.01 10.82 6.75
C LYS A 114 -7.54 10.67 7.19
N THR A 115 -6.84 9.69 6.62
CA THR A 115 -5.43 9.42 6.93
C THR A 115 -4.52 10.53 6.40
N LEU A 116 -4.76 11.00 5.18
CA LEU A 116 -4.03 12.11 4.56
C LEU A 116 -4.24 13.41 5.35
N ASP A 117 -5.48 13.73 5.73
CA ASP A 117 -5.80 14.90 6.55
C ASP A 117 -5.05 14.85 7.89
N ALA A 118 -4.96 13.66 8.51
CA ALA A 118 -4.22 13.49 9.75
C ALA A 118 -2.70 13.63 9.57
N ALA A 119 -2.15 13.16 8.45
CA ALA A 119 -0.73 13.28 8.13
C ALA A 119 -0.34 14.73 7.85
N GLN A 120 -1.11 15.46 7.04
CA GLN A 120 -0.85 16.85 6.69
C GLN A 120 -0.86 17.78 7.92
N ARG A 121 -1.76 17.54 8.88
CA ARG A 121 -1.79 18.29 10.16
C ARG A 121 -0.51 18.13 10.99
N ARG A 122 0.24 17.04 10.80
CA ARG A 122 1.51 16.79 11.51
C ARG A 122 2.72 17.46 10.81
N GLY A 123 2.50 18.06 9.64
CA GLY A 123 3.57 18.52 8.76
C GLY A 123 4.20 17.35 8.01
N GLU A 124 4.45 17.52 6.71
CA GLU A 124 5.20 16.53 5.95
C GLU A 124 6.63 16.45 6.51
N PRO A 125 7.14 15.25 6.84
CA PRO A 125 8.58 15.08 6.99
C PRO A 125 9.20 15.40 5.62
N LYS A 126 9.97 16.50 5.58
CA LYS A 126 10.79 16.87 4.42
C LYS A 126 11.87 15.84 4.15
#